data_AF-A0A7W1RRA0-F1
#
_entry.id   AF-A0A7W1RRA0-F1
#
_cell.length_a   1.000
_cell.length_b   1.000
_cell.length_c   1.000
_cell.angle_alpha   90.00
_cell.angle_beta   90.00
_cell.angle_gamma   90.00
#
_symmetry.space_group_name_H-M   'P 1'
#
loop_
_entity.id
_entity.type
_entity.pdbx_description
1 polymer ?
#
loop_
_entity_poly.entity_id
_entity_poly.type
_entity_poly.pdbx_seq_one_letter_code
_entity_poly.pdbx_strand_id
1 'polypeptide(L)'
;MKTKISALLLAAFILLPSSFILLPGCATVQPGNDPILVNAERTTATAYDTFDTFFALERQNDTYVKAHSPAIHKFSNDLRRNAPKYLHTARALTETYRQTRTAENKANLVTAIAVLTEAINQIQAYQPMLKSTP
;
A
#
# COMPACT_ATOMS: atom_id res chain seq x y z
N MET A 1 -47.59 -35.66 44.41
CA MET A 1 -47.92 -34.29 43.98
C MET A 1 -46.67 -33.67 43.33
N LYS A 2 -46.75 -33.26 42.04
CA LYS A 2 -45.82 -32.41 41.24
C LYS A 2 -44.42 -33.00 40.89
N THR A 3 -44.21 -33.61 39.70
CA THR A 3 -43.65 -33.05 38.42
C THR A 3 -42.36 -32.20 38.60
N LYS A 4 -41.23 -32.45 37.91
CA LYS A 4 -40.91 -32.22 36.47
C LYS A 4 -39.59 -32.94 36.10
N ILE A 5 -39.51 -33.77 35.05
CA ILE A 5 -39.21 -33.49 33.62
C ILE A 5 -37.77 -33.04 33.34
N SER A 6 -37.11 -33.87 32.53
CA SER A 6 -35.81 -33.83 31.87
C SER A 6 -35.42 -32.51 31.20
N ALA A 7 -34.14 -32.14 31.26
CA ALA A 7 -33.46 -31.27 30.29
C ALA A 7 -31.93 -31.35 30.46
N LEU A 8 -31.20 -31.07 29.37
CA LEU A 8 -29.75 -31.17 29.11
C LEU A 8 -29.29 -32.62 28.81
N LEU A 9 -29.46 -33.18 27.61
CA LEU A 9 -29.39 -32.64 26.24
C LEU A 9 -28.07 -31.93 25.90
N LEU A 10 -27.24 -32.72 25.20
CA LEU A 10 -26.33 -32.36 24.11
C LEU A 10 -24.99 -31.69 24.46
N ALA A 11 -24.04 -32.55 24.82
CA ALA A 11 -22.63 -32.38 24.48
C ALA A 11 -22.46 -32.42 22.95
N ALA A 12 -22.25 -31.25 22.34
CA ALA A 12 -21.74 -31.12 20.97
C ALA A 12 -21.23 -29.69 20.79
N PHE A 13 -20.13 -29.34 21.47
CA PHE A 13 -19.43 -28.09 21.18
C PHE A 13 -18.63 -28.30 19.90
N ILE A 14 -19.22 -27.78 18.83
CA ILE A 14 -18.80 -27.85 17.44
C ILE A 14 -17.36 -27.32 17.31
N LEU A 15 -16.46 -28.21 16.89
CA LEU A 15 -15.18 -27.87 16.25
C LEU A 15 -15.50 -27.02 15.02
N LEU A 16 -15.45 -25.69 15.13
CA LEU A 16 -15.41 -24.82 13.97
C LEU A 16 -13.99 -24.87 13.39
N PRO A 17 -13.79 -25.37 12.15
CA PRO A 17 -12.56 -25.10 11.45
C PRO A 17 -12.57 -23.62 11.08
N SER A 18 -11.67 -22.84 11.69
CA SER A 18 -11.35 -21.48 11.24
C SER A 18 -10.77 -21.56 9.83
N SER A 19 -11.65 -21.54 8.83
CA SER A 19 -11.31 -21.34 7.44
C SER A 19 -10.56 -20.02 7.33
N PHE A 20 -9.25 -20.11 7.12
CA PHE A 20 -8.40 -19.01 6.67
C PHE A 20 -9.01 -18.43 5.39
N ILE A 21 -9.67 -17.28 5.52
CA ILE A 21 -10.07 -16.45 4.38
C ILE A 21 -8.79 -15.80 3.85
N LEU A 22 -8.03 -16.55 3.04
CA LEU A 22 -7.07 -15.98 2.13
C LEU A 22 -7.87 -15.26 1.04
N LEU A 23 -8.19 -13.98 1.23
CA LEU A 23 -8.65 -13.12 0.14
C LEU A 23 -7.43 -12.87 -0.77
N PRO A 24 -7.34 -13.44 -1.98
CA PRO A 24 -6.38 -12.94 -2.94
C PRO A 24 -6.81 -11.52 -3.31
N GLY A 25 -6.07 -10.52 -2.84
CA GLY A 25 -6.24 -9.10 -3.17
C GLY A 25 -5.91 -8.76 -4.63
N CYS A 26 -6.15 -9.68 -5.57
CA CYS A 26 -6.04 -9.44 -7.00
C CYS A 26 -7.37 -8.86 -7.47
N ALA A 27 -7.61 -7.57 -7.19
CA ALA A 27 -8.67 -6.84 -7.87
C ALA A 27 -8.39 -6.87 -9.39
N THR A 28 -9.16 -7.66 -10.12
CA THR A 28 -9.04 -7.77 -11.57
C THR A 28 -9.58 -6.50 -12.23
N VAL A 29 -8.89 -5.98 -13.25
CA VAL A 29 -9.38 -4.86 -14.03
C VAL A 29 -10.72 -5.26 -14.67
N GLN A 30 -11.79 -4.50 -14.41
CA GLN A 30 -13.10 -4.79 -15.00
C GLN A 30 -13.03 -4.70 -16.53
N PRO A 31 -13.72 -5.59 -17.27
CA PRO A 31 -13.79 -5.51 -18.73
C PRO A 31 -14.25 -4.13 -19.19
N GLY A 32 -13.56 -3.55 -20.18
CA GLY A 32 -13.86 -2.22 -20.71
C GLY A 32 -13.07 -1.07 -20.07
N ASN A 33 -12.40 -1.30 -18.93
CA ASN A 33 -11.51 -0.29 -18.35
C ASN A 33 -10.12 -0.35 -19.00
N ASP A 34 -9.51 0.83 -19.17
CA ASP A 34 -8.14 0.96 -19.65
C ASP A 34 -7.17 0.50 -18.55
N PRO A 35 -6.43 -0.60 -18.73
CA PRO A 35 -5.56 -1.14 -17.69
C PRO A 35 -4.42 -0.18 -17.32
N ILE A 36 -4.02 0.73 -18.20
CA ILE A 36 -2.96 1.71 -17.92
C ILE A 36 -3.46 2.76 -16.94
N LEU A 37 -4.67 3.30 -17.16
CA LEU A 37 -5.28 4.26 -16.24
C LEU A 37 -5.52 3.63 -14.87
N VAL A 38 -6.11 2.43 -14.84
CA VAL A 38 -6.37 1.72 -13.58
C VAL A 38 -5.06 1.44 -12.83
N ASN A 39 -4.01 1.02 -13.53
CA ASN A 39 -2.71 0.80 -12.90
C ASN A 39 -2.07 2.10 -12.39
N ALA A 40 -2.21 3.22 -13.12
CA ALA A 40 -1.70 4.52 -12.72
C ALA A 40 -2.35 5.03 -11.43
N GLU A 41 -3.67 4.98 -11.37
CA GLU A 41 -4.44 5.40 -10.20
C GLU A 41 -4.10 4.54 -8.98
N ARG A 42 -4.09 3.22 -9.15
CA ARG A 42 -3.73 2.27 -8.09
C ARG A 42 -2.32 2.52 -7.57
N THR A 43 -1.33 2.62 -8.46
CA THR A 43 0.07 2.84 -8.06
C THR A 43 0.24 4.19 -7.35
N THR A 44 -0.47 5.23 -7.80
CA THR A 44 -0.44 6.54 -7.16
C THR A 44 -1.03 6.50 -5.76
N ALA A 45 -2.16 5.80 -5.56
CA ALA A 45 -2.77 5.62 -4.25
C ALA A 45 -1.85 4.82 -3.31
N THR A 46 -1.34 3.66 -3.77
CA THR A 46 -0.39 2.85 -3.00
C THR A 46 0.86 3.65 -2.64
N ALA A 47 1.40 4.46 -3.55
CA ALA A 47 2.57 5.30 -3.27
C ALA A 47 2.27 6.31 -2.16
N TYR A 48 1.12 6.99 -2.22
CA TYR A 48 0.72 7.95 -1.19
C TYR A 48 0.65 7.30 0.20
N ASP A 49 -0.09 6.19 0.33
CA ASP A 49 -0.26 5.49 1.60
C ASP A 49 1.08 4.93 2.13
N THR A 50 1.93 4.44 1.23
CA THR A 50 3.26 3.92 1.57
C THR A 50 4.17 5.04 2.07
N PHE A 51 4.16 6.20 1.40
CA PHE A 51 4.97 7.36 1.79
C PHE A 51 4.53 7.89 3.16
N ASP A 52 3.23 8.03 3.39
CA ASP A 52 2.68 8.49 4.66
C ASP A 52 3.06 7.56 5.81
N THR A 53 2.84 6.26 5.64
CA THR A 53 3.22 5.23 6.62
C THR A 53 4.73 5.25 6.91
N PHE A 54 5.56 5.36 5.87
CA PHE A 54 7.01 5.41 6.03
C PHE A 54 7.45 6.64 6.81
N PHE A 55 6.91 7.83 6.51
CA PHE A 55 7.25 9.04 7.24
C PHE A 55 6.77 9.01 8.70
N ALA A 56 5.61 8.41 8.97
CA ALA A 56 5.13 8.22 10.33
C ALA A 56 6.09 7.34 11.14
N LEU A 57 6.49 6.19 10.58
CA LEU A 57 7.42 5.26 11.23
C LEU A 57 8.82 5.86 11.42
N GLU A 58 9.36 6.54 10.41
CA GLU A 58 10.67 7.19 10.54
C GLU A 58 10.63 8.30 11.61
N ARG A 59 9.55 9.08 11.68
CA ARG A 59 9.41 10.15 12.67
C ARG A 59 9.28 9.63 14.09
N GLN A 60 8.56 8.52 14.29
CA GLN A 60 8.47 7.85 15.59
C GLN A 60 9.85 7.40 16.10
N ASN A 61 10.78 7.13 15.18
CA ASN A 61 12.11 6.60 15.46
C ASN A 61 13.23 7.60 15.15
N ASP A 62 12.93 8.89 14.97
CA ASP A 62 13.82 9.88 14.36
C ASP A 62 15.20 9.95 15.02
N THR A 63 15.27 9.94 16.36
CA THR A 63 16.53 9.95 17.10
C THR A 63 17.37 8.71 16.81
N TYR A 64 16.76 7.53 16.84
CA TYR A 64 17.46 6.28 16.56
C TYR A 64 17.91 6.20 15.10
N VAL A 65 17.03 6.56 14.16
CA VAL A 65 17.31 6.52 12.73
C VAL A 65 18.43 7.49 12.36
N LYS A 66 18.45 8.70 12.95
CA LYS A 66 19.56 9.65 12.75
C LYS A 66 20.89 9.11 13.25
N ALA A 67 20.91 8.46 14.41
CA ALA A 67 22.14 7.95 15.01
C ALA A 67 22.67 6.67 14.36
N HIS A 68 21.77 5.74 14.01
CA HIS A 68 22.14 4.37 13.61
C HIS A 68 21.84 4.04 12.15
N SER A 69 21.07 4.88 11.45
CA SER A 69 20.64 4.64 10.07
C SER A 69 20.62 5.93 9.24
N PRO A 70 21.75 6.65 9.14
CA PRO A 70 21.81 7.95 8.46
C PRO A 70 21.40 7.87 6.98
N ALA A 71 21.58 6.71 6.33
CA ALA A 71 21.10 6.46 4.98
C ALA A 71 19.56 6.53 4.88
N ILE A 72 18.83 5.91 5.82
CA ILE A 72 17.37 5.97 5.89
C ILE A 72 16.92 7.41 6.16
N HIS A 73 17.58 8.11 7.09
CA HIS A 73 17.26 9.51 7.35
C HIS A 73 17.47 10.38 6.12
N LYS A 74 18.60 10.23 5.41
CA LYS A 74 18.88 10.95 4.16
C LYS A 74 17.83 10.65 3.10
N PHE A 75 17.51 9.37 2.88
CA PHE A 75 16.47 8.95 1.94
C PHE A 75 15.10 9.56 2.30
N SER A 76 14.73 9.55 3.58
CA SER A 76 13.46 10.16 4.02
C SER A 76 13.41 11.66 3.70
N ASN A 77 14.52 12.38 3.88
CA ASN A 77 14.62 13.80 3.55
C ASN A 77 14.55 14.05 2.04
N ASP A 78 15.26 13.23 1.25
CA ASP A 78 15.19 13.25 -0.21
C ASP A 78 13.75 12.99 -0.68
N LEU A 79 13.08 11.99 -0.10
CA LEU A 79 11.71 11.63 -0.46
C LEU A 79 10.70 12.71 -0.04
N ARG A 80 10.80 13.32 1.14
CA ARG A 80 9.91 14.44 1.56
C ARG A 80 9.97 15.63 0.60
N ARG A 81 11.14 15.92 0.03
CA ARG A 81 11.31 16.99 -0.97
C ARG A 81 10.67 16.65 -2.32
N ASN A 82 10.75 15.40 -2.75
CA ASN A 82 10.43 15.02 -4.11
C ASN A 82 9.07 14.32 -4.28
N ALA A 83 8.57 13.63 -3.24
CA ALA A 83 7.31 12.89 -3.28
C ALA A 83 6.10 13.74 -3.73
N PRO A 84 5.92 15.01 -3.29
CA PRO A 84 4.82 15.84 -3.78
C PRO A 84 4.87 16.02 -5.30
N LYS A 85 6.07 16.23 -5.86
CA LYS A 85 6.28 16.35 -7.31
C LYS A 85 5.98 15.05 -8.03
N TYR A 86 6.45 13.90 -7.51
CA TYR A 86 6.19 12.60 -8.14
C TYR A 86 4.70 12.28 -8.21
N LEU A 87 3.98 12.45 -7.09
CA LEU A 87 2.55 12.22 -7.00
C LEU A 87 1.77 13.18 -7.91
N HIS A 88 2.12 14.47 -7.91
CA HIS A 88 1.49 15.46 -8.78
C HIS A 88 1.70 15.12 -10.26
N THR A 89 2.94 14.81 -10.67
CA THR A 89 3.27 14.45 -12.05
C THR A 89 2.50 13.20 -12.51
N ALA A 90 2.42 12.16 -11.68
CA ALA A 90 1.67 10.94 -12.01
C ALA A 90 0.18 11.24 -12.22
N ARG A 91 -0.44 12.05 -11.35
CA ARG A 91 -1.85 12.48 -11.49
C ARG A 91 -2.06 13.31 -12.75
N ALA A 92 -1.20 14.29 -13.00
CA ALA A 92 -1.30 15.15 -14.18
C ALA A 92 -1.19 14.33 -15.48
N LEU A 93 -0.22 13.41 -15.57
CA LEU A 93 -0.05 12.55 -16.75
C LEU A 93 -1.17 11.52 -16.91
N THR A 94 -1.77 11.07 -15.80
CA THR A 94 -2.97 10.22 -15.85
C THR A 94 -4.12 10.96 -16.51
N GLU A 95 -4.34 12.24 -16.14
CA GLU A 95 -5.37 13.08 -16.75
C GLU A 95 -5.06 13.39 -18.22
N THR A 96 -3.82 13.74 -18.55
CA THR A 96 -3.39 13.95 -19.94
C THR A 96 -3.63 12.73 -20.82
N TYR A 97 -3.30 11.53 -20.33
CA TYR A 97 -3.55 10.29 -21.06
C TYR A 97 -5.05 9.97 -21.20
N ARG A 98 -5.84 10.25 -20.15
CA ARG A 98 -7.31 10.08 -20.18
C ARG A 98 -7.95 10.94 -21.26
N GLN A 99 -7.50 12.19 -21.38
CA GLN A 99 -8.00 13.14 -22.39
C GLN A 99 -7.52 12.77 -23.80
N THR A 100 -6.25 12.40 -23.94
CA THR A 100 -5.63 12.15 -25.25
C THR A 100 -4.72 10.91 -25.22
N ARG A 101 -5.20 9.80 -25.77
CA ARG A 101 -4.51 8.49 -25.74
C ARG A 101 -3.47 8.34 -26.86
N THR A 102 -2.41 9.15 -26.85
CA THR A 102 -1.27 8.98 -27.76
C THR A 102 -0.22 8.01 -27.21
N ALA A 103 0.63 7.48 -28.07
CA ALA A 103 1.77 6.65 -27.67
C ALA A 103 2.74 7.42 -26.75
N GLU A 104 2.94 8.70 -27.02
CA GLU A 104 3.77 9.59 -26.20
C GLU A 104 3.19 9.78 -24.80
N ASN A 105 1.91 10.12 -24.67
CA ASN A 105 1.25 10.29 -23.38
C ASN A 105 1.28 9.01 -22.55
N LYS A 106 1.10 7.85 -23.21
CA LYS A 106 1.25 6.53 -22.57
C LYS A 106 2.67 6.33 -22.04
N ALA A 107 3.70 6.62 -22.83
CA ALA A 107 5.10 6.46 -22.42
C ALA A 107 5.46 7.37 -21.24
N ASN A 108 5.01 8.63 -21.27
CA ASN A 108 5.19 9.59 -20.18
C ASN A 108 4.53 9.10 -18.89
N LEU A 109 3.28 8.62 -18.97
CA LEU A 109 2.56 8.07 -17.83
C LEU A 109 3.25 6.83 -17.26
N VAL A 110 3.65 5.87 -18.10
CA VAL A 110 4.38 4.67 -17.65
C VAL A 110 5.69 5.05 -16.95
N THR A 111 6.41 6.04 -17.46
CA THR A 111 7.64 6.54 -16.83
C THR A 111 7.36 7.13 -15.44
N ALA A 112 6.31 7.93 -15.29
CA ALA A 112 5.93 8.49 -13.99
C ALA A 112 5.51 7.40 -12.99
N ILE A 113 4.79 6.37 -13.45
CA ILE A 113 4.44 5.21 -12.61
C ILE A 113 5.71 4.47 -12.16
N ALA A 114 6.70 4.28 -13.04
CA ALA A 114 7.94 3.61 -12.70
C ALA A 114 8.71 4.35 -11.59
N VAL A 115 8.71 5.69 -11.58
CA VAL A 115 9.31 6.49 -10.50
C VAL A 115 8.63 6.23 -9.15
N LEU A 116 7.29 6.14 -9.13
CA LEU A 116 6.56 5.83 -7.90
C LEU A 116 6.83 4.41 -7.42
N THR A 117 6.82 3.43 -8.33
CA THR A 117 7.14 2.02 -8.01
C THR A 117 8.54 1.89 -7.44
N GLU A 118 9.52 2.59 -8.01
CA GLU A 118 10.89 2.57 -7.48
C GLU A 118 10.98 3.14 -6.07
N ALA A 119 10.31 4.26 -5.79
CA ALA A 119 10.25 4.81 -4.44
C ALA A 119 9.57 3.86 -3.44
N ILE A 120 8.49 3.18 -3.84
CA ILE A 120 7.84 2.13 -3.04
C ILE A 120 8.83 1.00 -2.72
N ASN A 121 9.56 0.50 -3.72
CA ASN A 121 10.52 -0.59 -3.55
C ASN A 121 11.64 -0.21 -2.56
N GLN A 122 12.16 1.02 -2.66
CA GLN A 122 13.17 1.51 -1.72
C GLN A 122 12.62 1.63 -0.29
N ILE A 123 11.38 2.07 -0.10
CA ILE A 123 10.73 2.08 1.21
C ILE A 123 10.59 0.67 1.77
N GLN A 124 10.13 -0.29 0.95
CA GLN A 124 9.96 -1.68 1.37
C GLN A 124 11.28 -2.30 1.84
N ALA A 125 12.40 -1.91 1.23
CA ALA A 125 13.73 -2.34 1.68
C ALA A 125 14.10 -1.79 3.07
N TYR A 126 13.67 -0.57 3.43
CA TYR A 126 13.97 0.05 4.72
C TYR A 126 12.95 -0.26 5.82
N GLN A 127 11.73 -0.67 5.46
CA GLN A 127 10.64 -0.86 6.41
C GLN A 127 10.94 -1.86 7.55
N PRO A 128 11.64 -3.00 7.33
CA PRO A 128 11.99 -3.91 8.42
C PRO A 128 12.86 -3.26 9.49
N MET A 129 13.81 -2.40 9.09
CA MET A 129 14.76 -1.73 9.99
C MET A 129 14.04 -0.70 10.88
N LEU A 130 13.02 -0.02 10.34
CA LEU A 130 12.20 0.91 11.11
C LEU A 130 11.29 0.20 12.12
N LYS A 131 10.79 -1.00 11.79
CA LYS A 131 9.93 -1.78 12.69
C LYS A 131 10.68 -2.46 13.84
N SER A 132 11.99 -2.68 13.69
CA SER A 132 12.84 -3.31 14.70
C SER A 132 13.52 -2.31 15.63
N THR A 133 13.23 -1.02 15.51
CA THR A 133 13.82 0.01 16.38
C THR A 133 13.23 -0.13 17.80
N PRO A 134 14.08 -0.12 18.86
CA PRO A 134 13.65 -0.28 20.25
C PRO A 134 12.81 0.88 20.80
#